data_AF-A0A2H1GKF2-F1
#
_entry.id   AF-A0A2H1GKF2-F1
#
_cell.length_a   1.000
_cell.length_b   1.000
_cell.length_c   1.000
_cell.angle_alpha   90.00
_cell.angle_beta   90.00
_cell.angle_gamma   90.00
#
_symmetry.space_group_name_H-M   'P 1'
#
loop_
_entity.id
_entity.type
_entity.pdbx_description
1 polymer ?
#
loop_
_entity_poly.entity_id
_entity_poly.type
_entity_poly.pdbx_seq_one_letter_code
_entity_poly.pdbx_strand_id
1 'polypeptide(L)'
;MLARVGLGRVLTALPPRCHRPNALTTSHLLGHHHPSTSLESLLSTVFTYPASTSSSTRWKSRQSSDPYTRQSKLSGLKSRAAYKLLEIDAKHHLFRRGDTVVDLGFAPGSWSQVAANRTSPGGRVVGIDVIPAQPPRGVNALQGNFLSEEIRAEVGRFVREEGRGRVRDGGVRIEEVGDALDGMGGEVVKEDGLTQKEMDVAAGRVVDVVLSDMMQNTSGMPFRDHAGSMDLCMAALTFSFDTLRTGGNFLCKFFAGAEDHALEMRLKKLFDKVYRIKPDSSRKESKEAYFVALKRKAGVEREDVLGEG
;
A
#
# COMPACT_ATOMS: atom_id res chain seq x y z
N MET A 1 -9.75 -44.97 -37.70
CA MET A 1 -11.14 -45.05 -37.18
C MET A 1 -11.53 -43.63 -36.76
N LEU A 2 -12.54 -43.05 -37.40
CA LEU A 2 -12.94 -41.65 -37.25
C LEU A 2 -13.47 -41.34 -35.83
N ALA A 3 -13.15 -40.16 -35.30
CA ALA A 3 -14.00 -39.46 -34.35
C ALA A 3 -13.85 -37.93 -34.48
N ARG A 4 -14.96 -37.29 -34.87
CA ARG A 4 -15.18 -35.85 -35.01
C ARG A 4 -15.17 -35.17 -33.64
N VAL A 5 -14.51 -34.02 -33.53
CA VAL A 5 -14.62 -33.11 -32.36
C VAL A 5 -15.70 -32.07 -32.65
N GLY A 6 -16.71 -32.02 -31.78
CA GLY A 6 -17.85 -31.12 -31.87
C GLY A 6 -17.54 -29.70 -31.39
N LEU A 7 -18.07 -28.71 -32.11
CA LEU A 7 -18.14 -27.32 -31.68
C LEU A 7 -19.23 -27.15 -30.61
N GLY A 8 -18.83 -26.79 -29.39
CA GLY A 8 -19.73 -26.29 -28.34
C GLY A 8 -19.80 -24.76 -28.37
N ARG A 9 -20.96 -24.20 -28.78
CA ARG A 9 -21.29 -22.78 -28.63
C ARG A 9 -21.61 -22.49 -27.17
N VAL A 10 -20.92 -21.51 -26.57
CA VAL A 10 -21.29 -20.93 -25.27
C VAL A 10 -22.25 -19.75 -25.51
N LEU A 11 -23.48 -19.89 -25.02
CA LEU A 11 -24.48 -18.82 -24.96
C LEU A 11 -24.05 -17.76 -23.93
N THR A 12 -23.96 -16.50 -24.36
CA THR A 12 -23.79 -15.34 -23.49
C THR A 12 -25.17 -14.76 -23.15
N ALA A 13 -25.48 -14.67 -21.86
CA ALA A 13 -26.66 -13.98 -21.35
C ALA A 13 -26.41 -12.46 -21.34
N LEU A 14 -27.28 -11.71 -22.01
CA LEU A 14 -27.33 -10.24 -21.96
C LEU A 14 -28.11 -9.77 -20.71
N PRO A 15 -27.69 -8.68 -20.04
CA PRO A 15 -28.45 -8.09 -18.94
C PRO A 15 -29.68 -7.28 -19.43
N PRO A 16 -30.72 -7.11 -18.59
CA PRO A 16 -31.99 -6.50 -18.98
C PRO A 16 -31.92 -4.97 -19.15
N ARG A 17 -32.73 -4.49 -20.09
CA ARG A 17 -32.89 -3.08 -20.50
C ARG A 17 -33.66 -2.28 -19.45
N CYS A 18 -33.16 -1.10 -19.09
CA CYS A 18 -33.92 -0.10 -18.33
C CYS A 18 -34.92 0.63 -19.24
N HIS A 19 -36.21 0.57 -18.89
CA HIS A 19 -37.26 1.38 -19.49
C HIS A 19 -37.20 2.84 -18.97
N ARG A 20 -37.20 3.80 -19.89
CA ARG A 20 -37.58 5.20 -19.64
C ARG A 20 -39.07 5.36 -19.96
N PRO A 21 -39.86 6.06 -19.14
CA PRO A 21 -41.15 6.58 -19.58
C PRO A 21 -41.03 7.95 -20.25
N ASN A 22 -41.95 8.14 -21.20
CA ASN A 22 -42.07 9.22 -22.18
C ASN A 22 -42.44 10.59 -21.60
N ALA A 23 -42.02 11.61 -22.35
CA ALA A 23 -42.56 12.95 -22.32
C ALA A 23 -43.98 12.99 -22.91
N LEU A 24 -44.86 13.80 -22.32
CA LEU A 24 -46.09 14.29 -22.94
C LEU A 24 -46.22 15.80 -22.69
N THR A 25 -46.52 16.49 -23.78
CA THR A 25 -46.85 17.90 -23.99
C THR A 25 -48.34 18.18 -23.76
N THR A 26 -48.67 19.36 -23.19
CA THR A 26 -49.87 20.13 -23.57
C THR A 26 -49.73 21.62 -23.17
N SER A 27 -50.40 22.50 -23.92
CA SER A 27 -50.23 23.95 -23.98
C SER A 27 -51.30 24.78 -23.25
N HIS A 28 -51.01 26.09 -23.14
CA HIS A 28 -51.92 27.25 -23.16
C HIS A 28 -52.83 27.57 -21.94
N LEU A 29 -52.67 28.75 -21.32
CA LEU A 29 -53.48 29.98 -21.52
C LEU A 29 -53.14 31.10 -20.50
N LEU A 30 -53.45 32.34 -20.90
CA LEU A 30 -53.18 33.65 -20.28
C LEU A 30 -54.10 34.01 -19.09
N GLY A 31 -53.67 34.93 -18.21
CA GLY A 31 -54.60 35.68 -17.34
C GLY A 31 -54.01 36.50 -16.16
N HIS A 32 -53.84 37.81 -16.37
CA HIS A 32 -53.86 39.01 -15.48
C HIS A 32 -53.71 38.99 -13.93
N HIS A 33 -52.75 39.83 -13.48
CA HIS A 33 -52.77 40.88 -12.42
C HIS A 33 -53.64 40.77 -11.14
N HIS A 34 -53.00 40.70 -9.95
CA HIS A 34 -52.81 41.76 -8.91
C HIS A 34 -52.42 41.14 -7.53
N PRO A 35 -51.80 41.90 -6.61
CA PRO A 35 -50.91 41.36 -5.59
C PRO A 35 -51.65 40.92 -4.32
N SER A 36 -51.37 39.70 -3.88
CA SER A 36 -51.74 39.21 -2.55
C SER A 36 -50.46 38.88 -1.79
N THR A 37 -50.28 39.59 -0.68
CA THR A 37 -49.31 39.30 0.36
C THR A 37 -49.54 37.89 0.89
N SER A 38 -48.70 36.93 0.48
CA SER A 38 -48.65 35.59 1.07
C SER A 38 -47.35 35.40 1.84
N LEU A 39 -47.47 34.61 2.90
CA LEU A 39 -46.44 34.28 3.88
C LEU A 39 -45.35 33.37 3.27
N GLU A 40 -44.52 33.92 2.37
CA GLU A 40 -43.29 33.29 1.88
C GLU A 40 -42.08 34.21 2.07
N SER A 41 -41.73 34.55 3.31
CA SER A 41 -40.47 35.24 3.62
C SER A 41 -39.58 34.50 4.63
N LEU A 42 -39.71 33.18 4.75
CA LEU A 42 -38.96 32.42 5.77
C LEU A 42 -38.31 31.11 5.31
N LEU A 43 -38.08 30.87 4.01
CA LEU A 43 -37.21 29.76 3.57
C LEU A 43 -36.39 30.09 2.31
N SER A 44 -35.65 31.20 2.34
CA SER A 44 -34.57 31.51 1.40
C SER A 44 -33.25 31.71 2.14
N THR A 45 -32.87 30.74 2.97
CA THR A 45 -31.46 30.56 3.29
C THR A 45 -30.87 29.73 2.16
N VAL A 46 -30.34 30.44 1.16
CA VAL A 46 -29.39 29.88 0.19
C VAL A 46 -28.34 29.14 1.00
N PHE A 47 -28.37 27.80 0.95
CA PHE A 47 -27.26 26.99 1.41
C PHE A 47 -26.11 27.24 0.43
N THR A 48 -25.35 28.31 0.68
CA THR A 48 -24.10 28.55 -0.01
C THR A 48 -23.20 27.36 0.27
N TYR A 49 -22.98 26.53 -0.75
CA TYR A 49 -21.90 25.54 -0.72
C TYR A 49 -20.62 26.27 -0.30
N PRO A 50 -19.90 25.81 0.75
CA PRO A 50 -18.69 26.47 1.17
C PRO A 50 -17.73 26.56 0.00
N ALA A 51 -17.27 27.78 -0.29
CA ALA A 51 -16.27 28.05 -1.29
C ALA A 51 -15.07 27.11 -1.08
N SER A 52 -14.55 26.56 -2.19
CA SER A 52 -13.32 25.76 -2.18
C SER A 52 -12.24 26.50 -1.39
N THR A 53 -11.74 25.88 -0.32
CA THR A 53 -10.67 26.46 0.51
C THR A 53 -9.48 26.85 -0.37
N SER A 54 -8.76 27.92 -0.04
CA SER A 54 -7.58 28.37 -0.79
C SER A 54 -6.50 27.28 -0.93
N SER A 55 -6.46 26.33 0.02
CA SER A 55 -5.62 25.13 -0.04
C SER A 55 -6.10 24.10 -1.07
N SER A 56 -7.41 23.90 -1.22
CA SER A 56 -8.00 22.99 -2.21
C SER A 56 -7.86 23.49 -3.66
N THR A 57 -7.93 24.80 -3.89
CA THR A 57 -7.68 25.43 -5.20
C THR A 57 -6.19 25.41 -5.56
N ARG A 58 -5.30 25.71 -4.61
CA ARG A 58 -3.84 25.57 -4.79
C ARG A 58 -3.40 24.12 -4.96
N TRP A 59 -4.05 23.16 -4.32
CA TRP A 59 -3.78 21.73 -4.50
C TRP A 59 -4.08 21.27 -5.94
N LYS A 60 -5.27 21.64 -6.47
CA LYS A 60 -5.68 21.33 -7.84
C LYS A 60 -4.78 22.02 -8.89
N SER A 61 -4.43 23.30 -8.69
CA SER A 61 -3.57 24.02 -9.64
C SER A 61 -2.14 23.44 -9.69
N ARG A 62 -1.56 23.07 -8.53
CA ARG A 62 -0.24 22.42 -8.43
C ARG A 62 -0.18 21.06 -9.13
N GLN A 63 -1.27 20.29 -9.07
CA GLN A 63 -1.35 18.99 -9.76
C GLN A 63 -1.28 19.15 -11.29
N SER A 64 -1.81 20.26 -11.82
CA SER A 64 -1.82 20.51 -13.27
C SER A 64 -0.44 20.88 -13.85
N SER A 65 0.46 21.45 -13.03
CA SER A 65 1.80 21.90 -13.45
C SER A 65 2.94 20.95 -13.06
N ASP A 66 2.61 19.80 -12.46
CA ASP A 66 3.59 18.87 -11.92
C ASP A 66 4.01 17.81 -12.96
N PRO A 67 5.29 17.77 -13.39
CA PRO A 67 5.75 16.88 -14.46
C PRO A 67 5.51 15.40 -14.12
N TYR A 68 5.67 15.01 -12.86
CA TYR A 68 5.49 13.63 -12.41
C TYR A 68 4.02 13.17 -12.43
N THR A 69 3.06 14.08 -12.29
CA THR A 69 1.63 13.73 -12.42
C THR A 69 1.26 13.42 -13.86
N ARG A 70 1.80 14.17 -14.82
CA ARG A 70 1.62 13.87 -16.24
C ARG A 70 2.36 12.58 -16.60
N GLN A 71 3.60 12.43 -16.15
CA GLN A 71 4.42 11.27 -16.43
C GLN A 71 3.80 9.98 -15.87
N SER A 72 3.22 10.01 -14.66
CA SER A 72 2.58 8.83 -14.08
C SER A 72 1.42 8.33 -14.93
N LYS A 73 0.61 9.24 -15.49
CA LYS A 73 -0.48 8.88 -16.41
C LYS A 73 0.05 8.24 -17.69
N LEU A 74 1.09 8.82 -18.28
CA LEU A 74 1.73 8.30 -19.51
C LEU A 74 2.37 6.92 -19.27
N SER A 75 2.97 6.70 -18.11
CA SER A 75 3.61 5.44 -17.72
C SER A 75 2.64 4.41 -17.13
N GLY A 76 1.33 4.69 -17.06
CA GLY A 76 0.33 3.78 -16.47
C GLY A 76 0.51 3.54 -14.97
N LEU A 77 1.17 4.45 -14.27
CA LEU A 77 1.37 4.41 -12.82
C LEU A 77 0.16 5.00 -12.09
N LYS A 78 -0.23 4.37 -10.98
CA LYS A 78 -1.40 4.80 -10.18
C LYS A 78 -1.30 6.24 -9.64
N SER A 79 -0.08 6.74 -9.41
CA SER A 79 0.15 8.11 -8.95
C SER A 79 1.60 8.56 -9.18
N ARG A 80 1.88 9.86 -9.00
CA ARG A 80 3.24 10.40 -9.00
C ARG A 80 4.14 9.85 -7.89
N ALA A 81 3.57 9.31 -6.80
CA ALA A 81 4.34 8.83 -5.66
C ALA A 81 5.20 7.62 -6.02
N ALA A 82 4.85 6.88 -7.08
CA ALA A 82 5.68 5.81 -7.63
C ALA A 82 7.11 6.27 -7.95
N TYR A 83 7.31 7.50 -8.42
CA TYR A 83 8.65 8.01 -8.76
C TYR A 83 9.56 8.13 -7.53
N LYS A 84 9.00 8.41 -6.35
CA LYS A 84 9.77 8.47 -5.11
C LYS A 84 10.35 7.10 -4.77
N LEU A 85 9.51 6.06 -4.85
CA LEU A 85 9.96 4.69 -4.61
C LEU A 85 10.94 4.22 -5.67
N LEU A 86 10.71 4.54 -6.95
CA LEU A 86 11.64 4.21 -8.04
C LEU A 86 13.02 4.86 -7.85
N GLU A 87 13.08 6.13 -7.48
CA GLU A 87 14.32 6.85 -7.20
C GLU A 87 15.05 6.25 -5.99
N ILE A 88 14.33 5.96 -4.90
CA ILE A 88 14.90 5.35 -3.69
C ILE A 88 15.44 3.95 -4.00
N ASP A 89 14.64 3.11 -4.67
CA ASP A 89 15.02 1.73 -5.02
C ASP A 89 16.20 1.70 -6.00
N ALA A 90 16.28 2.63 -6.96
CA ALA A 90 17.42 2.74 -7.85
C ALA A 90 18.74 2.97 -7.11
N LYS A 91 18.70 3.68 -5.97
CA LYS A 91 19.87 4.00 -5.17
C LYS A 91 20.19 2.96 -4.09
N HIS A 92 19.16 2.35 -3.51
CA HIS A 92 19.30 1.51 -2.31
C HIS A 92 18.98 0.03 -2.53
N HIS A 93 18.47 -0.35 -3.70
CA HIS A 93 18.17 -1.73 -4.09
C HIS A 93 17.30 -2.44 -3.04
N LEU A 94 16.09 -1.91 -2.82
CA LEU A 94 15.19 -2.37 -1.76
C LEU A 94 14.67 -3.78 -2.02
N PHE A 95 14.45 -4.12 -3.29
CA PHE A 95 13.74 -5.32 -3.69
C PHE A 95 14.64 -6.34 -4.38
N ARG A 96 14.25 -7.61 -4.25
CA ARG A 96 14.75 -8.76 -5.00
C ARG A 96 13.57 -9.53 -5.58
N ARG A 97 13.85 -10.33 -6.61
CA ARG A 97 12.87 -11.26 -7.19
C ARG A 97 12.41 -12.23 -6.11
N GLY A 98 11.11 -12.51 -6.06
CA GLY A 98 10.50 -13.41 -5.08
C GLY A 98 10.19 -12.78 -3.72
N ASP A 99 10.56 -11.53 -3.49
CA ASP A 99 10.34 -10.89 -2.18
C ASP A 99 8.85 -10.78 -1.83
N THR A 100 8.60 -10.95 -0.53
CA THR A 100 7.34 -10.67 0.14
C THR A 100 7.37 -9.24 0.68
N VAL A 101 6.49 -8.39 0.15
CA VAL A 101 6.42 -6.96 0.44
C VAL A 101 5.09 -6.61 1.11
N VAL A 102 5.17 -5.83 2.18
CA VAL A 102 4.01 -5.21 2.83
C VAL A 102 4.07 -3.70 2.59
N ASP A 103 2.98 -3.11 2.10
CA ASP A 103 2.84 -1.69 1.77
C ASP A 103 1.78 -1.03 2.66
N LEU A 104 2.23 -0.24 3.65
CA LEU A 104 1.41 0.44 4.64
C LEU A 104 1.04 1.84 4.15
N GLY A 105 -0.25 2.17 4.16
CA GLY A 105 -0.75 3.38 3.49
C GLY A 105 -0.82 3.17 1.98
N PHE A 106 -1.38 2.03 1.60
CA PHE A 106 -1.38 1.51 0.25
C PHE A 106 -2.07 2.42 -0.77
N ALA A 107 -3.16 3.11 -0.43
CA ALA A 107 -3.97 3.81 -1.42
C ALA A 107 -3.21 5.01 -2.03
N PRO A 108 -3.15 5.15 -3.37
CA PRO A 108 -3.95 4.49 -4.41
C PRO A 108 -3.30 3.24 -5.05
N GLY A 109 -2.19 2.74 -4.49
CA GLY A 109 -1.51 1.52 -4.89
C GLY A 109 -0.28 1.72 -5.76
N SER A 110 0.26 2.94 -5.85
CA SER A 110 1.42 3.24 -6.70
C SER A 110 2.72 2.59 -6.23
N TRP A 111 2.94 2.48 -4.92
CA TRP A 111 4.13 1.83 -4.37
C TRP A 111 4.05 0.32 -4.53
N SER A 112 2.91 -0.28 -4.16
CA SER A 112 2.62 -1.68 -4.44
C SER A 112 2.72 -2.07 -5.92
N GLN A 113 2.31 -1.20 -6.85
CA GLN A 113 2.50 -1.44 -8.28
C GLN A 113 3.98 -1.55 -8.66
N VAL A 114 4.82 -0.65 -8.13
CA VAL A 114 6.27 -0.70 -8.33
C VAL A 114 6.85 -1.96 -7.68
N ALA A 115 6.48 -2.27 -6.43
CA ALA A 115 6.94 -3.44 -5.72
C ALA A 115 6.60 -4.74 -6.48
N ALA A 116 5.38 -4.90 -6.97
CA ALA A 116 4.97 -6.10 -7.72
C ALA A 116 5.80 -6.32 -8.98
N ASN A 117 6.16 -5.23 -9.67
CA ASN A 117 7.06 -5.30 -10.83
C ASN A 117 8.49 -5.67 -10.41
N ARG A 118 9.00 -5.11 -9.31
CA ARG A 118 10.37 -5.33 -8.83
C ARG A 118 10.60 -6.72 -8.23
N THR A 119 9.56 -7.34 -7.68
CA THR A 119 9.64 -8.66 -7.05
C THR A 119 9.24 -9.80 -7.98
N SER A 120 8.89 -9.51 -9.23
CA SER A 120 8.52 -10.52 -10.23
C SER A 120 9.75 -11.26 -10.81
N PRO A 121 9.62 -12.56 -11.17
CA PRO A 121 8.48 -13.45 -10.88
C PRO A 121 8.51 -13.94 -9.42
N GLY A 122 7.38 -14.50 -8.96
CA GLY A 122 7.28 -15.20 -7.67
C GLY A 122 7.12 -14.30 -6.43
N GLY A 123 7.16 -12.97 -6.60
CA GLY A 123 6.91 -12.02 -5.53
C GLY A 123 5.49 -12.08 -4.97
N ARG A 124 5.35 -11.57 -3.74
CA ARG A 124 4.07 -11.36 -3.04
C ARG A 124 4.03 -9.92 -2.58
N VAL A 125 2.96 -9.20 -2.91
CA VAL A 125 2.74 -7.83 -2.42
C VAL A 125 1.39 -7.73 -1.76
N VAL A 126 1.35 -7.14 -0.56
CA VAL A 126 0.15 -6.92 0.24
C VAL A 126 0.09 -5.45 0.65
N GLY A 127 -0.91 -4.73 0.17
CA GLY A 127 -1.20 -3.36 0.55
C GLY A 127 -2.23 -3.29 1.66
N ILE A 128 -2.05 -2.35 2.60
CA ILE A 128 -3.01 -2.07 3.68
C ILE A 128 -3.33 -0.59 3.73
N ASP A 129 -4.62 -0.26 3.71
CA ASP A 129 -5.09 1.11 3.87
C ASP A 129 -6.49 1.16 4.50
N VAL A 130 -6.81 2.28 5.14
CA VAL A 130 -8.18 2.58 5.60
C VAL A 130 -9.08 2.90 4.40
N ILE A 131 -8.50 3.54 3.39
CA ILE A 131 -9.17 3.97 2.16
C ILE A 131 -9.28 2.76 1.21
N PRO A 132 -10.49 2.38 0.79
CA PRO A 132 -10.66 1.31 -0.18
C PRO A 132 -10.05 1.73 -1.53
N ALA A 133 -9.22 0.86 -2.09
CA ALA A 133 -8.61 1.08 -3.40
C ALA A 133 -8.53 -0.24 -4.17
N GLN A 134 -8.79 -0.19 -5.47
CA GLN A 134 -8.67 -1.37 -6.33
C GLN A 134 -7.17 -1.74 -6.51
N PRO A 135 -6.75 -2.95 -6.10
CA PRO A 135 -5.37 -3.34 -6.20
C PRO A 135 -4.86 -3.40 -7.65
N PRO A 136 -3.61 -2.96 -7.91
CA PRO A 136 -2.92 -3.27 -9.15
C PRO A 136 -2.86 -4.79 -9.40
N ARG A 137 -2.69 -5.19 -10.66
CA ARG A 137 -2.51 -6.61 -11.01
C ARG A 137 -1.33 -7.20 -10.23
N GLY A 138 -1.54 -8.37 -9.61
CA GLY A 138 -0.51 -9.07 -8.84
C GLY A 138 -0.32 -8.56 -7.41
N VAL A 139 -1.15 -7.61 -6.95
CA VAL A 139 -1.14 -7.09 -5.58
C VAL A 139 -2.38 -7.59 -4.85
N ASN A 140 -2.21 -7.95 -3.58
CA ASN A 140 -3.32 -8.21 -2.65
C ASN A 140 -3.56 -6.94 -1.82
N ALA A 141 -4.80 -6.65 -1.44
CA ALA A 141 -5.12 -5.51 -0.59
C ALA A 141 -6.00 -5.94 0.57
N LEU A 142 -5.71 -5.42 1.76
CA LEU A 142 -6.54 -5.51 2.96
C LEU A 142 -6.97 -4.10 3.35
N GLN A 143 -8.25 -3.94 3.67
CA GLN A 143 -8.78 -2.67 4.12
C GLN A 143 -8.85 -2.66 5.64
N GLY A 144 -8.24 -1.67 6.29
CA GLY A 144 -8.28 -1.56 7.73
C GLY A 144 -7.42 -0.43 8.28
N ASN A 145 -7.71 -0.03 9.53
CA ASN A 145 -6.85 0.87 10.27
C ASN A 145 -5.61 0.14 10.75
N PHE A 146 -4.46 0.44 10.15
CA PHE A 146 -3.20 -0.19 10.52
C PHE A 146 -2.75 0.08 11.98
N LEU A 147 -3.28 1.13 12.62
CA LEU A 147 -3.05 1.36 14.04
C LEU A 147 -3.81 0.36 14.93
N SER A 148 -4.82 -0.34 14.40
CA SER A 148 -5.53 -1.41 15.12
C SER A 148 -4.66 -2.67 15.23
N GLU A 149 -4.59 -3.22 16.44
CA GLU A 149 -3.90 -4.48 16.70
C GLU A 149 -4.51 -5.64 15.91
N GLU A 150 -5.83 -5.67 15.76
CA GLU A 150 -6.54 -6.68 14.98
C GLU A 150 -6.08 -6.72 13.52
N ILE A 151 -5.99 -5.55 12.88
CA ILE A 151 -5.53 -5.44 11.49
C ILE A 151 -4.06 -5.84 11.38
N ARG A 152 -3.20 -5.42 12.31
CA ARG A 152 -1.78 -5.86 12.31
C ARG A 152 -1.66 -7.38 12.45
N ALA A 153 -2.47 -7.99 13.31
CA ALA A 153 -2.51 -9.44 13.50
C ALA A 153 -3.03 -10.16 12.24
N GLU A 154 -4.06 -9.63 11.59
CA GLU A 154 -4.58 -10.17 10.34
C GLU A 154 -3.53 -10.14 9.23
N VAL A 155 -2.84 -9.01 9.05
CA VAL A 155 -1.75 -8.89 8.07
C VAL A 155 -0.64 -9.89 8.40
N GLY A 156 -0.27 -10.01 9.68
CA GLY A 156 0.68 -10.99 10.16
C GLY A 156 0.29 -12.44 9.80
N ARG A 157 -0.98 -12.80 9.97
CA ARG A 157 -1.49 -14.13 9.54
C ARG A 157 -1.42 -14.30 8.03
N PHE A 158 -1.86 -13.29 7.26
CA PHE A 158 -1.85 -13.35 5.80
C PHE A 158 -0.44 -13.61 5.24
N VAL A 159 0.57 -12.92 5.76
CA VAL A 159 1.95 -13.06 5.23
C VAL A 159 2.61 -14.38 5.66
N ARG A 160 2.20 -14.97 6.78
CA ARG A 160 2.72 -16.26 7.31
C ARG A 160 2.16 -17.47 6.57
N GLU A 161 0.98 -17.37 5.97
CA GLU A 161 0.46 -18.45 5.13
C GLU A 161 1.29 -18.62 3.85
N GLU A 162 1.96 -19.77 3.72
CA GLU A 162 2.79 -20.06 2.55
C GLU A 162 1.95 -20.15 1.27
N GLY A 163 2.46 -19.60 0.16
CA GLY A 163 1.81 -19.65 -1.16
C GLY A 163 0.61 -18.71 -1.39
N ARG A 164 -0.14 -18.30 -0.36
CA ARG A 164 -1.28 -17.35 -0.49
C ARG A 164 -0.88 -16.02 -1.15
N GLY A 165 -1.58 -15.56 -2.18
CA GLY A 165 -1.30 -14.23 -2.78
C GLY A 165 0.06 -14.07 -3.47
N ARG A 166 0.86 -15.14 -3.64
CA ARG A 166 2.00 -15.14 -4.56
C ARG A 166 1.50 -15.23 -5.99
N VAL A 167 2.09 -14.44 -6.89
CA VAL A 167 1.77 -14.52 -8.33
C VAL A 167 2.31 -15.85 -8.86
N ARG A 168 1.41 -16.79 -9.17
CA ARG A 168 1.78 -18.04 -9.85
C ARG A 168 2.13 -17.74 -11.29
N ASP A 169 3.25 -18.27 -11.77
CA ASP A 169 3.57 -18.22 -13.20
C ASP A 169 2.54 -19.08 -13.94
N GLY A 170 2.02 -18.58 -15.06
CA GLY A 170 0.95 -19.24 -15.83
C GLY A 170 1.41 -20.49 -16.61
N GLY A 171 2.53 -21.10 -16.21
CA GLY A 171 3.08 -22.30 -16.84
C GLY A 171 2.34 -23.55 -16.38
N VAL A 172 1.87 -24.34 -17.35
CA VAL A 172 1.40 -25.71 -17.15
C VAL A 172 2.51 -26.49 -16.43
N ARG A 173 2.22 -27.04 -15.25
CA ARG A 173 3.10 -28.03 -14.61
C ARG A 173 2.82 -29.37 -15.27
N ILE A 174 3.82 -29.92 -15.96
CA ILE A 174 3.87 -31.36 -16.21
C ILE A 174 4.25 -31.99 -14.87
N GLU A 175 3.39 -32.85 -14.33
CA GLU A 175 3.71 -33.66 -13.16
C GLU A 175 4.74 -34.70 -13.59
N GLU A 176 6.00 -34.52 -13.21
CA GLU A 176 6.98 -35.60 -13.24
C GLU A 176 6.70 -36.51 -12.03
N VAL A 177 6.25 -37.73 -12.33
CA VAL A 177 6.21 -38.84 -11.39
C VAL A 177 7.66 -39.35 -11.27
N GLY A 178 8.31 -39.05 -10.15
CA GLY A 178 9.64 -39.56 -9.81
C GLY A 178 9.53 -40.61 -8.71
N ASP A 179 9.85 -41.85 -9.06
CA ASP A 179 9.82 -43.03 -8.21
C ASP A 179 10.69 -42.92 -6.96
N ALA A 180 10.22 -43.56 -5.89
CA ALA A 180 10.93 -43.78 -4.65
C ALA A 180 12.08 -44.80 -4.81
N LEU A 181 13.24 -44.52 -4.21
CA LEU A 181 14.15 -45.56 -3.71
C LEU A 181 14.87 -45.10 -2.43
N ASP A 182 14.92 -46.04 -1.49
CA ASP A 182 15.55 -46.03 -0.17
C ASP A 182 17.06 -45.74 -0.18
N GLY A 183 17.54 -45.20 0.95
CA GLY A 183 18.96 -45.10 1.27
C GLY A 183 19.19 -44.76 2.73
N MET A 184 19.33 -45.80 3.56
CA MET A 184 19.78 -45.73 4.96
C MET A 184 21.16 -45.07 5.06
N GLY A 185 21.38 -44.22 6.07
CA GLY A 185 22.75 -43.81 6.44
C GLY A 185 22.85 -42.61 7.36
N GLY A 186 23.08 -42.87 8.66
CA GLY A 186 23.76 -41.96 9.56
C GLY A 186 22.85 -41.07 10.41
N GLU A 187 22.52 -41.52 11.62
CA GLU A 187 22.13 -40.64 12.70
C GLU A 187 23.38 -39.84 13.12
N VAL A 188 23.52 -38.65 12.53
CA VAL A 188 24.41 -37.61 13.03
C VAL A 188 23.57 -36.78 13.99
N VAL A 189 23.67 -37.06 15.28
CA VAL A 189 23.21 -36.14 16.32
C VAL A 189 24.14 -34.94 16.27
N LYS A 190 23.76 -33.91 15.51
CA LYS A 190 24.36 -32.60 15.67
C LYS A 190 23.60 -31.87 16.77
N GLU A 191 24.32 -31.20 17.66
CA GLU A 191 23.78 -30.14 18.51
C GLU A 191 23.33 -28.97 17.61
N ASP A 192 22.22 -29.13 16.91
CA ASP A 192 21.82 -28.18 15.87
C ASP A 192 20.85 -27.14 16.47
N GLY A 193 21.41 -25.99 16.85
CA GLY A 193 20.62 -24.77 17.00
C GLY A 193 19.95 -24.41 15.66
N LEU A 194 18.72 -23.86 15.70
CA LEU A 194 18.00 -23.41 14.51
C LEU A 194 18.86 -22.43 13.68
N THR A 195 18.85 -22.58 12.37
CA THR A 195 19.41 -21.58 11.45
C THR A 195 18.65 -20.25 11.57
N GLN A 196 19.27 -19.12 11.21
CA GLN A 196 18.61 -17.81 11.28
C GLN A 196 17.27 -17.76 10.52
N LYS A 197 17.18 -18.48 9.40
CA LYS A 197 15.94 -18.57 8.61
C LYS A 197 14.84 -19.31 9.38
N GLU A 198 15.20 -20.41 10.05
CA GLU A 198 14.24 -21.16 10.88
C GLU A 198 13.83 -20.36 12.11
N MET A 199 14.76 -19.64 12.74
CA MET A 199 14.44 -18.72 13.84
C MET A 199 13.48 -17.62 13.39
N ASP A 200 13.70 -17.02 12.21
CA ASP A 200 12.81 -16.01 11.65
C ASP A 200 11.42 -16.60 11.37
N VAL A 201 11.34 -17.78 10.75
CA VAL A 201 10.06 -18.45 10.50
C VAL A 201 9.32 -18.80 11.81
N ALA A 202 10.03 -19.34 12.80
CA ALA A 202 9.48 -19.64 14.12
C ALA A 202 8.97 -18.39 14.84
N ALA A 203 9.66 -17.25 14.69
CA ALA A 203 9.23 -15.95 15.17
C ALA A 203 8.15 -15.28 14.28
N GLY A 204 7.73 -15.94 13.20
CA GLY A 204 6.74 -15.41 12.25
C GLY A 204 7.23 -14.22 11.43
N ARG A 205 8.56 -14.03 11.32
CA ARG A 205 9.24 -12.98 10.54
C ARG A 205 9.52 -13.46 9.13
N VAL A 206 8.56 -13.25 8.24
CA VAL A 206 8.57 -13.78 6.87
C VAL A 206 8.52 -12.69 5.79
N VAL A 207 8.49 -11.41 6.19
CA VAL A 207 8.43 -10.27 5.29
C VAL A 207 9.84 -9.82 4.91
N ASP A 208 10.05 -9.54 3.64
CA ASP A 208 11.36 -9.16 3.09
C ASP A 208 11.53 -7.65 3.01
N VAL A 209 10.44 -6.94 2.71
CA VAL A 209 10.41 -5.49 2.65
C VAL A 209 9.10 -4.96 3.26
N VAL A 210 9.22 -4.02 4.19
CA VAL A 210 8.08 -3.22 4.67
C VAL A 210 8.23 -1.79 4.13
N LEU A 211 7.19 -1.31 3.45
CA LEU A 211 7.06 0.05 2.96
C LEU A 211 5.98 0.77 3.77
N SER A 212 6.18 2.04 4.05
CA SER A 212 5.17 2.90 4.68
C SER A 212 5.13 4.25 3.98
N ASP A 213 4.09 4.48 3.18
CA ASP A 213 3.73 5.80 2.64
C ASP A 213 2.53 6.40 3.40
N MET A 214 2.26 5.91 4.62
CA MET A 214 1.19 6.41 5.48
C MET A 214 1.34 7.91 5.75
N MET A 215 0.20 8.59 5.86
CA MET A 215 0.15 10.01 6.21
C MET A 215 -1.18 10.32 6.90
N GLN A 216 -1.12 11.05 8.01
CA GLN A 216 -2.33 11.58 8.65
C GLN A 216 -2.86 12.78 7.85
N ASN A 217 -4.14 13.11 8.02
CA ASN A 217 -4.67 14.35 7.46
C ASN A 217 -3.89 15.54 8.03
N THR A 218 -3.29 16.34 7.15
CA THR A 218 -2.53 17.52 7.55
C THR A 218 -3.45 18.53 8.22
N SER A 219 -3.15 18.86 9.48
CA SER A 219 -3.81 19.93 10.23
C SER A 219 -3.34 21.32 9.78
N GLY A 220 -2.22 21.38 9.05
CA GLY A 220 -1.57 22.63 8.68
C GLY A 220 -0.69 23.22 9.78
N MET A 221 -0.65 22.59 10.95
CA MET A 221 0.26 22.94 12.05
C MET A 221 1.49 22.01 12.01
N PRO A 222 2.69 22.52 11.66
CA PRO A 222 3.87 21.67 11.45
C PRO A 222 4.21 20.75 12.62
N PHE A 223 4.04 21.23 13.86
CA PHE A 223 4.28 20.44 15.06
C PHE A 223 3.33 19.23 15.15
N ARG A 224 2.03 19.44 14.94
CA ARG A 224 1.02 18.37 15.02
C ARG A 224 1.17 17.38 13.86
N ASP A 225 1.45 17.90 12.66
CA ASP A 225 1.65 17.08 11.47
C ASP A 225 2.93 16.22 11.60
N HIS A 226 3.98 16.74 12.24
CA HIS A 226 5.17 15.98 12.60
C HIS A 226 4.87 14.90 13.64
N ALA A 227 4.27 15.25 14.78
CA ALA A 227 3.96 14.29 15.85
C ALA A 227 3.10 13.13 15.33
N GLY A 228 2.02 13.42 14.60
CA GLY A 228 1.19 12.37 14.00
C GLY A 228 1.93 11.53 12.95
N SER A 229 2.90 12.11 12.25
CA SER A 229 3.79 11.35 11.36
C SER A 229 4.73 10.43 12.14
N MET A 230 5.20 10.82 13.32
CA MET A 230 6.06 9.98 14.16
C MET A 230 5.29 8.78 14.71
N ASP A 231 4.04 8.96 15.13
CA ASP A 231 3.17 7.86 15.58
C ASP A 231 3.01 6.78 14.50
N LEU A 232 2.76 7.20 13.25
CA LEU A 232 2.66 6.29 12.11
C LEU A 232 3.99 5.56 11.83
N CYS A 233 5.12 6.27 11.95
CA CYS A 233 6.44 5.67 11.78
C CYS A 233 6.76 4.65 12.86
N MET A 234 6.42 4.94 14.12
CA MET A 234 6.60 4.02 15.24
C MET A 234 5.71 2.79 15.09
N ALA A 235 4.45 2.93 14.68
CA ALA A 235 3.58 1.79 14.39
C ALA A 235 4.14 0.91 13.26
N ALA A 236 4.67 1.52 12.18
CA ALA A 236 5.31 0.79 11.09
C ALA A 236 6.62 0.09 11.53
N LEU A 237 7.41 0.72 12.41
CA LEU A 237 8.60 0.13 12.99
C LEU A 237 8.27 -1.07 13.89
N THR A 238 7.24 -0.96 14.74
CA THR A 238 6.76 -2.07 15.57
C THR A 238 6.34 -3.26 14.71
N PHE A 239 5.53 -3.03 13.67
CA PHE A 239 5.15 -4.09 12.74
C PHE A 239 6.35 -4.70 12.01
N SER A 240 7.32 -3.86 11.61
CA SER A 240 8.56 -4.34 11.00
C SER A 240 9.35 -5.20 11.98
N PHE A 241 9.41 -4.83 13.26
CA PHE A 241 10.05 -5.64 14.29
C PHE A 241 9.40 -7.03 14.40
N ASP A 242 8.08 -7.11 14.32
CA ASP A 242 7.32 -8.35 14.50
C ASP A 242 7.28 -9.25 13.25
N THR A 243 7.49 -8.70 12.04
CA THR A 243 7.25 -9.43 10.78
C THR A 243 8.42 -9.46 9.80
N LEU A 244 9.36 -8.52 9.88
CA LEU A 244 10.46 -8.41 8.93
C LEU A 244 11.56 -9.42 9.27
N ARG A 245 11.94 -10.25 8.30
CA ARG A 245 13.02 -11.25 8.46
C ARG A 245 14.37 -10.58 8.67
N THR A 246 15.32 -11.33 9.20
CA THR A 246 16.73 -10.93 9.22
C THR A 246 17.23 -10.68 7.80
N GLY A 247 17.97 -9.59 7.62
CA GLY A 247 18.40 -9.09 6.32
C GLY A 247 17.32 -8.36 5.51
N GLY A 248 16.08 -8.26 6.00
CA GLY A 248 15.00 -7.51 5.36
C GLY A 248 15.20 -6.00 5.40
N ASN A 249 14.43 -5.28 4.58
CA ASN A 249 14.53 -3.82 4.41
C ASN A 249 13.25 -3.11 4.88
N PHE A 250 13.39 -1.87 5.33
CA PHE A 250 12.29 -1.01 5.75
C PHE A 250 12.42 0.38 5.12
N LEU A 251 11.30 0.91 4.61
CA LEU A 251 11.19 2.27 4.11
C LEU A 251 9.97 2.93 4.73
N CYS A 252 10.14 4.09 5.36
CA CYS A 252 9.01 4.90 5.80
C CYS A 252 9.13 6.36 5.37
N LYS A 253 8.00 6.94 4.96
CA LYS A 253 7.80 8.38 4.84
C LYS A 253 7.59 8.98 6.22
N PHE A 254 8.15 10.16 6.43
CA PHE A 254 7.84 10.98 7.59
C PHE A 254 7.83 12.48 7.24
N PHE A 255 7.19 13.29 8.07
CA PHE A 255 7.37 14.74 8.06
C PHE A 255 8.48 15.15 9.00
N ALA A 256 9.47 15.86 8.46
CA ALA A 256 10.65 16.29 9.19
C ALA A 256 10.32 17.24 10.34
N GLY A 257 10.90 16.96 11.51
CA GLY A 257 10.77 17.76 12.73
C GLY A 257 11.77 17.34 13.81
N ALA A 258 11.43 17.64 15.06
CA ALA A 258 12.35 17.52 16.19
C ALA A 258 12.69 16.06 16.55
N GLU A 259 11.78 15.13 16.30
CA GLU A 259 11.90 13.72 16.73
C GLU A 259 12.52 12.81 15.66
N ASP A 260 12.84 13.36 14.47
CA ASP A 260 13.44 12.61 13.36
C ASP A 260 14.68 11.83 13.80
N HIS A 261 15.52 12.47 14.62
CA HIS A 261 16.77 11.87 15.08
C HIS A 261 16.52 10.72 16.06
N ALA A 262 15.52 10.84 16.93
CA ALA A 262 15.15 9.77 17.85
C ALA A 262 14.67 8.53 17.08
N LEU A 263 13.85 8.72 16.04
CA LEU A 263 13.44 7.65 15.14
C LEU A 263 14.65 7.04 14.40
N GLU A 264 15.55 7.87 13.87
CA GLU A 264 16.78 7.40 13.20
C GLU A 264 17.64 6.51 14.12
N MET A 265 17.78 6.89 15.40
CA MET A 265 18.57 6.12 16.36
C MET A 265 17.92 4.76 16.67
N ARG A 266 16.58 4.69 16.77
CA ARG A 266 15.86 3.42 16.90
C ARG A 266 16.07 2.53 15.68
N LEU A 267 16.00 3.10 14.48
CA LEU A 267 16.28 2.36 13.24
C LEU A 267 17.73 1.83 13.20
N LYS A 268 18.72 2.63 13.62
CA LYS A 268 20.13 2.21 13.65
C LYS A 268 20.41 1.07 14.62
N LYS A 269 19.58 0.89 15.66
CA LYS A 269 19.65 -0.28 16.52
C LYS A 269 19.25 -1.54 15.76
N LEU A 270 18.15 -1.49 15.00
CA LEU A 270 17.58 -2.65 14.29
C LEU A 270 18.24 -2.99 12.94
N PHE A 271 18.80 -2.01 12.23
CA PHE A 271 19.29 -2.18 10.84
C PHE A 271 20.78 -1.86 10.71
N ASP A 272 21.46 -2.51 9.77
CA ASP A 272 22.89 -2.28 9.50
C ASP A 272 23.15 -0.86 8.96
N LYS A 273 22.24 -0.36 8.11
CA LYS A 273 22.39 0.94 7.44
C LYS A 273 21.08 1.68 7.48
N VAL A 274 21.12 2.97 7.81
CA VAL A 274 19.97 3.87 7.81
C VAL A 274 20.32 5.14 7.06
N TYR A 275 19.46 5.53 6.11
CA TYR A 275 19.62 6.73 5.29
C TYR A 275 18.39 7.61 5.41
N ARG A 276 18.61 8.91 5.58
CA ARG A 276 17.57 9.93 5.44
C ARG A 276 17.62 10.51 4.04
N ILE A 277 16.50 10.49 3.32
CA ILE A 277 16.43 10.84 1.90
C ILE A 277 15.23 11.75 1.65
N LYS A 278 15.42 12.74 0.78
CA LYS A 278 14.32 13.45 0.13
C LYS A 278 14.48 13.27 -1.39
N PRO A 279 13.69 12.39 -2.03
CA PRO A 279 13.77 12.15 -3.47
C PRO A 279 13.50 13.44 -4.27
N ASP A 280 14.05 13.55 -5.47
CA ASP A 280 13.87 14.71 -6.36
C ASP A 280 12.40 14.84 -6.82
N SER A 281 11.73 13.70 -6.93
CA SER A 281 10.28 13.63 -7.14
C SER A 281 9.44 14.05 -5.93
N SER A 282 10.03 14.41 -4.79
CA SER A 282 9.33 15.05 -3.69
C SER A 282 9.17 16.55 -3.93
N ARG A 283 8.05 17.11 -3.52
CA ARG A 283 7.81 18.55 -3.67
C ARG A 283 8.77 19.34 -2.78
N LYS A 284 9.39 20.40 -3.31
CA LYS A 284 10.38 21.20 -2.56
C LYS A 284 9.77 21.80 -1.30
N GLU A 285 8.53 22.27 -1.40
CA GLU A 285 7.76 22.87 -0.30
C GLU A 285 7.27 21.86 0.74
N SER A 286 7.24 20.56 0.42
CA SER A 286 6.83 19.53 1.36
C SER A 286 7.90 19.32 2.43
N LYS A 287 7.49 19.08 3.67
CA LYS A 287 8.37 18.63 4.75
C LYS A 287 8.60 17.11 4.73
N GLU A 288 8.10 16.42 3.71
CA GLU A 288 8.33 14.99 3.56
C GLU A 288 9.81 14.65 3.36
N ALA A 289 10.22 13.59 4.06
CA ALA A 289 11.46 12.88 3.91
C ALA A 289 11.19 11.39 4.15
N TYR A 290 12.19 10.57 3.89
CA TYR A 290 12.09 9.12 3.95
C TYR A 290 13.28 8.55 4.70
N PHE A 291 13.03 7.59 5.58
CA PHE A 291 14.09 6.74 6.11
C PHE A 291 14.14 5.44 5.31
N VAL A 292 15.33 5.11 4.80
CA VAL A 292 15.64 3.81 4.21
C VAL A 292 16.54 3.07 5.18
N ALA A 293 16.03 2.00 5.77
CA ALA A 293 16.75 1.14 6.68
C ALA A 293 16.97 -0.23 6.03
N LEU A 294 18.23 -0.63 5.89
CA LEU A 294 18.64 -1.81 5.12
C LEU A 294 19.21 -2.87 6.04
N LYS A 295 18.91 -4.13 5.70
CA LYS A 295 19.43 -5.33 6.37
C LYS A 295 19.15 -5.32 7.87
N ARG A 296 17.95 -5.76 8.25
CA ARG A 296 17.60 -6.04 9.64
C ARG A 296 18.66 -6.96 10.27
N LYS A 297 19.18 -6.60 11.43
CA LYS A 297 20.13 -7.41 12.20
C LYS A 297 19.45 -8.62 12.84
N ALA A 298 20.22 -9.68 13.05
CA ALA A 298 19.84 -10.84 13.86
C ALA A 298 19.90 -10.51 15.36
N GLY A 299 19.10 -11.20 16.18
CA GLY A 299 19.24 -11.19 17.64
C GLY A 299 19.08 -9.83 18.32
N VAL A 300 18.35 -8.89 17.71
CA VAL A 300 18.04 -7.59 18.32
C VAL A 300 16.81 -7.72 19.21
N GLU A 301 16.92 -7.31 20.46
CA GLU A 301 15.85 -7.32 21.45
C GLU A 301 14.83 -6.20 21.21
N ARG A 302 13.59 -6.42 21.64
CA ARG A 302 12.46 -5.51 21.34
C ARG A 302 12.63 -4.19 22.07
N GLU A 303 13.03 -4.26 23.34
CA GLU A 303 13.17 -3.16 24.29
C GLU A 303 14.23 -2.16 23.81
N ASP A 304 15.30 -2.65 23.18
CA ASP A 304 16.34 -1.79 22.62
C ASP A 304 15.79 -0.85 21.54
N VAL A 305 14.85 -1.34 20.72
CA VAL A 305 14.33 -0.62 19.56
C VAL A 305 13.07 0.18 19.91
N LEU A 306 12.13 -0.45 20.61
CA LEU A 306 10.80 0.09 20.88
C LEU A 306 10.67 0.72 22.28
N GLY A 307 11.59 0.44 23.20
CA GLY A 307 11.47 0.84 24.61
C GLY A 307 10.59 -0.14 25.39
N GLU A 308 10.44 0.11 26.69
CA GLU A 308 9.45 -0.58 27.51
C GLU A 308 8.05 -0.19 27.03
N GLY A 309 7.22 -1.20 26.75
CA GLY A 309 5.86 -1.05 26.24
C GLY A 309 4.84 -0.67 27.29
#